data_AF-A0AAZ3PY47-F1
#
_entry.id   AF-A0AAZ3PY47-F1
#
_cell.length_a   1.000
_cell.length_b   1.000
_cell.length_c   1.000
_cell.angle_alpha   90.00
_cell.angle_beta   90.00
_cell.angle_gamma   90.00
#
_symmetry.space_group_name_H-M   'P 1'
#
loop_
_entity.id
_entity.type
_entity.pdbx_description
1 polymer ?
#
loop_
_entity_poly.entity_id
_entity_poly.type
_entity_poly.pdbx_seq_one_letter_code
_entity_poly.pdbx_strand_id
1 'polypeptide(L)'
;MRAILESYDSELSSSDYTPQLSRRLREAEDVLTKTQNHNTEMEVLLTKAQEESGALKLQVQTMELELEVMKKQQDSVAEGNPLATNEEVNTLRLKIEELEGERQRLEEQNNVLELRLERHNLQGDYNPVKTKVLHFSLNPTSMAKQQRVEEVEALRAEVECLRERLRSLQTGGAVPLAAAAGETSLSLPPSQEVLDLRKQMETAELKNQRLKEVFQRKIQEFRTVCYVLTGYQIDITTENQYRLTSVYAEHMDDSLLFKVQTHKMGDGEMKGEMGG
;
A
#
# COMPACT_ATOMS: atom_id res chain seq x y z
N MET A 1 103.51 23.16 -31.26
CA MET A 1 104.48 24.27 -31.26
C MET A 1 104.14 25.36 -32.28
N ARG A 2 103.68 25.07 -33.51
CA ARG A 2 103.20 26.12 -34.43
C ARG A 2 101.99 26.92 -33.93
N ALA A 3 100.98 26.27 -33.34
CA ALA A 3 99.78 26.96 -32.87
C ALA A 3 100.02 28.01 -31.76
N ILE A 4 101.05 27.83 -30.93
CA ILE A 4 101.46 28.79 -29.89
C ILE A 4 102.29 29.92 -30.51
N LEU A 5 103.06 29.63 -31.56
CA LEU A 5 103.77 30.65 -32.32
C LEU A 5 102.79 31.48 -33.17
N GLU A 6 101.77 30.85 -33.78
CA GLU A 6 100.66 31.54 -34.46
C GLU A 6 99.84 32.40 -33.49
N SER A 7 99.63 31.95 -32.25
CA SER A 7 98.97 32.80 -31.25
C SER A 7 99.81 34.05 -30.93
N TYR A 8 101.13 33.90 -30.77
CA TYR A 8 102.04 35.04 -30.55
C TYR A 8 102.20 35.95 -31.79
N ASP A 9 102.18 35.41 -33.01
CA ASP A 9 102.20 36.22 -34.24
C ASP A 9 100.86 36.98 -34.44
N SER A 10 99.73 36.38 -34.05
CA SER A 10 98.44 37.08 -34.03
C SER A 10 98.33 38.15 -32.93
N GLU A 11 99.10 38.04 -31.83
CA GLU A 11 99.17 39.08 -30.79
C GLU A 11 99.92 40.34 -31.25
N LEU A 12 100.68 40.27 -32.34
CA LEU A 12 101.40 41.41 -32.93
C LEU A 12 100.61 42.12 -34.05
N SER A 13 99.50 41.56 -34.54
CA SER A 13 98.61 42.24 -35.50
C SER A 13 97.61 43.14 -34.76
N SER A 14 97.89 44.44 -34.75
CA SER A 14 97.03 45.46 -34.13
C SER A 14 95.58 45.52 -34.66
N SER A 15 95.26 44.89 -35.80
CA SER A 15 93.90 44.86 -36.35
C SER A 15 92.97 43.87 -35.64
N ASP A 16 93.47 42.78 -35.06
CA ASP A 16 92.65 41.69 -34.49
C ASP A 16 92.55 41.73 -32.95
N TYR A 17 93.30 42.62 -32.30
CA TYR A 17 93.45 42.74 -30.85
C TYR A 17 92.19 43.29 -30.13
N THR A 18 91.52 44.27 -30.72
CA THR A 18 90.36 44.96 -30.14
C THR A 18 89.12 44.05 -29.90
N PRO A 19 88.70 43.17 -30.83
CA PRO A 19 87.56 42.28 -30.61
C PRO A 19 87.84 41.15 -29.60
N GLN A 20 89.09 40.67 -29.51
CA GLN A 20 89.48 39.61 -28.58
C GLN A 20 89.46 40.09 -27.12
N LEU A 21 89.94 41.31 -26.85
CA LEU A 21 89.88 41.92 -25.51
C LEU A 21 88.43 42.14 -25.06
N SER A 22 87.58 42.64 -25.96
CA SER A 22 86.15 42.86 -25.69
C SER A 22 85.42 41.55 -25.37
N ARG A 23 85.79 40.45 -26.01
CA ARG A 23 85.26 39.11 -25.71
C ARG A 23 85.69 38.64 -24.31
N ARG A 24 86.97 38.78 -23.94
CA ARG A 24 87.46 38.40 -22.60
C ARG A 24 86.86 39.27 -21.50
N LEU A 25 86.66 40.56 -21.76
CA LEU A 25 85.97 41.46 -20.82
C LEU A 25 84.53 40.99 -20.60
N ARG A 26 83.79 40.68 -21.67
CA ARG A 26 82.42 40.15 -21.56
C ARG A 26 82.37 38.81 -20.82
N GLU A 27 83.28 37.89 -21.10
CA GLU A 27 83.37 36.62 -20.38
C GLU A 27 83.67 36.83 -18.89
N ALA A 28 84.52 37.80 -18.53
CA ALA A 28 84.80 38.15 -17.14
C ALA A 28 83.60 38.83 -16.45
N GLU A 29 82.89 39.71 -17.14
CA GLU A 29 81.64 40.33 -16.66
C GLU A 29 80.53 39.29 -16.46
N ASP A 30 80.39 38.33 -17.38
CA ASP A 30 79.46 37.20 -17.26
C ASP A 30 79.79 36.29 -16.07
N VAL A 31 81.08 36.04 -15.80
CA VAL A 31 81.50 35.28 -14.62
C VAL A 31 81.23 36.09 -13.35
N LEU A 32 81.55 37.38 -13.34
CA LEU A 32 81.33 38.26 -12.18
C LEU A 32 79.84 38.34 -11.82
N THR A 33 78.98 38.55 -12.82
CA THR A 33 77.53 38.60 -12.61
C THR A 33 76.98 37.27 -12.12
N LYS A 34 77.45 36.13 -12.63
CA LYS A 34 77.08 34.80 -12.10
C LYS A 34 77.53 34.60 -10.65
N THR A 35 78.76 34.97 -10.31
CA THR A 35 79.26 34.88 -8.93
C THR A 35 78.49 35.81 -8.00
N GLN A 36 78.18 37.03 -8.43
CA GLN A 36 77.38 37.96 -7.66
C GLN A 36 75.96 37.43 -7.42
N ASN A 37 75.30 36.93 -8.46
CA ASN A 37 73.98 36.30 -8.33
C ASN A 37 74.03 35.09 -7.37
N HIS A 38 75.04 34.23 -7.49
CA HIS A 38 75.21 33.11 -6.58
C HIS A 38 75.46 33.54 -5.13
N ASN A 39 76.27 34.57 -4.90
CA ASN A 39 76.46 35.13 -3.56
C ASN A 39 75.14 35.66 -2.97
N THR A 40 74.34 36.39 -3.77
CA THR A 40 73.02 36.85 -3.30
C THR A 40 72.08 35.69 -3.01
N GLU A 41 72.11 34.62 -3.80
CA GLU A 41 71.32 33.41 -3.56
C GLU A 41 71.74 32.71 -2.26
N MET A 42 73.05 32.59 -2.02
CA MET A 42 73.59 32.00 -0.78
C MET A 42 73.27 32.84 0.46
N GLU A 43 73.28 34.17 0.37
CA GLU A 43 72.85 35.06 1.46
C GLU A 43 71.36 34.88 1.79
N VAL A 44 70.51 34.73 0.76
CA VAL A 44 69.07 34.45 0.94
C VAL A 44 68.86 33.08 1.60
N LEU A 45 69.61 32.05 1.18
CA LEU A 45 69.52 30.73 1.80
C LEU A 45 69.99 30.75 3.27
N LEU A 46 71.06 31.49 3.56
CA LEU A 46 71.62 31.60 4.91
C LEU A 46 70.65 32.33 5.84
N THR A 47 70.06 33.45 5.39
CA THR A 47 69.06 34.19 6.17
C THR A 47 67.82 33.33 6.44
N LYS A 48 67.31 32.63 5.42
CA LYS A 48 66.19 31.70 5.58
C LYS A 48 66.50 30.58 6.60
N ALA A 49 67.67 29.94 6.51
CA ALA A 49 68.07 28.90 7.45
C ALA A 49 68.21 29.43 8.88
N GLN A 50 68.66 30.67 9.04
CA GLN A 50 68.78 31.31 10.34
C GLN A 50 67.42 31.63 10.97
N GLU A 51 66.44 32.08 10.17
CA GLU A 51 65.06 32.27 10.61
C GLU A 51 64.39 30.95 11.03
N GLU A 52 64.53 29.89 10.22
CA GLU A 52 64.00 28.56 10.52
C GLU A 52 64.62 27.99 11.82
N SER A 53 65.94 28.13 12.00
CA SER A 53 66.62 27.73 13.24
C SER A 53 66.12 28.52 14.46
N GLY A 54 65.87 29.82 14.31
CA GLY A 54 65.30 30.66 15.36
C GLY A 54 63.89 30.21 15.75
N ALA A 55 63.03 29.93 14.77
CA ALA A 55 61.67 29.46 15.00
C ALA A 55 61.64 28.10 15.73
N LEU A 56 62.47 27.15 15.32
CA LEU A 56 62.56 25.85 15.97
C LEU A 56 63.04 25.95 17.43
N LYS A 57 64.02 26.83 17.73
CA LYS A 57 64.48 27.06 19.11
C LYS A 57 63.37 27.59 20.01
N LEU A 58 62.55 28.51 19.52
CA LEU A 58 61.41 29.03 20.28
C LEU A 58 60.35 27.96 20.55
N GLN A 59 60.08 27.10 19.56
CA GLN A 59 59.18 25.95 19.75
C GLN A 59 59.69 25.00 20.83
N VAL A 60 60.99 24.64 20.79
CA VAL A 60 61.60 23.77 21.80
C VAL A 60 61.49 24.37 23.20
N GLN A 61 61.84 25.66 23.38
CA GLN A 61 61.70 26.32 24.68
C GLN A 61 60.26 26.37 25.18
N THR A 62 59.29 26.55 24.28
CA THR A 62 57.87 26.55 24.65
C THR A 62 57.44 25.17 25.16
N MET A 63 57.82 24.10 24.44
CA MET A 63 57.50 22.73 24.85
C MET A 63 58.21 22.32 26.15
N GLU A 64 59.45 22.77 26.38
CA GLU A 64 60.18 22.52 27.64
C GLU A 64 59.46 23.15 28.85
N LEU A 65 58.96 24.37 28.70
CA LEU A 65 58.19 25.04 29.75
C LEU A 65 56.86 24.33 30.03
N GLU A 66 56.15 23.88 28.99
CA GLU A 66 54.92 23.11 29.14
C GLU A 66 55.15 21.80 29.90
N LEU A 67 56.25 21.08 29.59
CA LEU A 67 56.63 19.85 30.29
C LEU A 67 56.95 20.10 31.77
N GLU A 68 57.65 21.19 32.08
CA GLU A 68 57.99 21.54 33.47
C GLU A 68 56.73 21.91 34.28
N VAL A 69 55.76 22.58 33.66
CA VAL A 69 54.47 22.88 34.30
C VAL A 69 53.66 21.61 34.55
N MET A 70 53.58 20.71 33.56
CA MET A 70 52.88 19.43 33.71
C MET A 70 53.50 18.56 34.80
N LYS A 71 54.84 18.54 34.89
CA LYS A 71 55.55 17.77 35.92
C LYS A 71 55.28 18.29 37.33
N LYS A 72 55.32 19.61 37.53
CA LYS A 72 54.97 20.24 38.81
C LYS A 72 53.52 19.97 39.23
N GLN A 73 52.60 19.97 38.27
CA GLN A 73 51.21 19.59 38.54
C GLN A 73 51.12 18.13 38.98
N GLN A 74 51.81 17.21 38.31
CA GLN A 74 51.83 15.79 38.67
C GLN A 74 52.40 15.55 40.07
N ASP A 75 53.51 16.20 40.42
CA ASP A 75 54.14 16.07 41.73
C ASP A 75 53.23 16.60 42.85
N SER A 76 52.52 17.71 42.61
CA SER A 76 51.55 18.27 43.58
C SER A 76 50.32 17.39 43.81
N VAL A 77 49.91 16.61 42.80
CA VAL A 77 48.79 15.66 42.90
C VAL A 77 49.21 14.38 43.63
N ALA A 78 50.47 13.97 43.51
CA ALA A 78 51.01 12.79 44.18
C ALA A 78 51.21 12.98 45.70
N GLU A 79 51.52 14.20 46.16
CA GLU A 79 51.69 14.52 47.59
C GLU A 79 50.37 14.73 48.35
N GLY A 80 49.25 14.91 47.65
CA GLY A 80 47.91 15.03 48.22
C GLY A 80 47.36 13.69 48.74
N ASN A 81 47.77 13.29 49.94
CA ASN A 81 47.18 12.21 50.77
C ASN A 81 46.63 11.00 49.97
N PRO A 82 47.51 10.11 49.45
CA PRO A 82 47.14 9.01 48.53
C PRO A 82 46.16 7.98 49.13
N LEU A 83 45.99 7.96 50.46
CA LEU A 83 45.04 7.07 51.14
C LEU A 83 43.61 7.61 51.10
N ALA A 84 43.40 8.90 51.34
CA ALA A 84 42.08 9.53 51.30
C ALA A 84 41.51 9.52 49.87
N THR A 85 42.37 9.80 48.89
CA THR A 85 42.01 9.70 47.46
C THR A 85 41.73 8.26 47.02
N ASN A 86 42.44 7.26 47.57
CA ASN A 86 42.19 5.86 47.23
C ASN A 86 40.91 5.31 47.88
N GLU A 87 40.61 5.69 49.12
CA GLU A 87 39.32 5.40 49.77
C GLU A 87 38.16 6.03 49.00
N GLU A 88 38.27 7.30 48.62
CA GLU A 88 37.28 7.98 47.77
C GLU A 88 37.13 7.27 46.42
N VAL A 89 38.23 6.92 45.75
CA VAL A 89 38.20 6.14 44.49
C VAL A 89 37.51 4.79 44.69
N ASN A 90 37.73 4.11 45.81
CA ASN A 90 37.06 2.83 46.09
C ASN A 90 35.57 3.03 46.38
N THR A 91 35.16 4.09 47.09
CA THR A 91 33.74 4.42 47.28
C THR A 91 33.05 4.76 45.96
N LEU A 92 33.73 5.49 45.07
CA LEU A 92 33.21 5.82 43.74
C LEU A 92 33.11 4.57 42.87
N ARG A 93 34.07 3.64 42.94
CA ARG A 93 34.01 2.34 42.24
C ARG A 93 32.81 1.52 42.70
N LEU A 94 32.61 1.38 44.01
CA LEU A 94 31.43 0.71 44.55
C LEU A 94 30.14 1.39 44.11
N LYS A 95 30.12 2.73 44.08
CA LYS A 95 28.93 3.46 43.62
C LYS A 95 28.66 3.26 42.13
N ILE A 96 29.71 3.18 41.31
CA ILE A 96 29.60 2.85 39.88
C ILE A 96 29.00 1.45 39.73
N GLU A 97 29.51 0.45 40.46
CA GLU A 97 28.98 -0.92 40.42
C GLU A 97 27.51 -0.99 40.85
N GLU A 98 27.11 -0.26 41.92
CA GLU A 98 25.71 -0.15 42.33
C GLU A 98 24.84 0.47 41.23
N LEU A 99 25.27 1.58 40.64
CA LEU A 99 24.54 2.27 39.58
C LEU A 99 24.44 1.42 38.32
N GLU A 100 25.48 0.68 37.97
CA GLU A 100 25.47 -0.27 36.86
C GLU A 100 24.47 -1.41 37.11
N GLY A 101 24.42 -1.94 38.33
CA GLY A 101 23.42 -2.94 38.72
C GLY A 101 21.99 -2.40 38.69
N GLU A 102 21.76 -1.18 39.18
CA GLU A 102 20.45 -0.51 39.08
C GLU A 102 20.05 -0.27 37.62
N ARG A 103 21.01 0.15 36.78
CA ARG A 103 20.78 0.36 35.34
C ARG A 103 20.37 -0.93 34.65
N GLN A 104 21.09 -2.03 34.88
CA GLN A 104 20.74 -3.35 34.34
C GLN A 104 19.35 -3.80 34.80
N ARG A 105 19.03 -3.65 36.09
CA ARG A 105 17.70 -3.99 36.62
C ARG A 105 16.59 -3.15 35.97
N LEU A 106 16.81 -1.86 35.76
CA LEU A 106 15.86 -0.98 35.09
C LEU A 106 15.73 -1.31 33.60
N GLU A 107 16.83 -1.66 32.93
CA GLU A 107 16.83 -2.12 31.55
C GLU A 107 16.01 -3.42 31.40
N GLU A 108 16.20 -4.39 32.28
CA GLU A 108 15.38 -5.62 32.30
C GLU A 108 13.90 -5.33 32.52
N GLN A 109 13.57 -4.44 33.47
CA GLN A 109 12.19 -4.03 33.73
C GLN A 109 11.58 -3.31 32.52
N ASN A 110 12.32 -2.42 31.87
CA ASN A 110 11.88 -1.76 30.64
C ASN A 110 11.63 -2.78 29.52
N ASN A 111 12.56 -3.71 29.29
CA ASN A 111 12.39 -4.74 28.27
C ASN A 111 11.13 -5.58 28.49
N VAL A 112 10.84 -5.95 29.74
CA VAL A 112 9.60 -6.68 30.09
C VAL A 112 8.35 -5.84 29.85
N LEU A 113 8.40 -4.55 30.20
CA LEU A 113 7.29 -3.63 29.98
C LEU A 113 7.05 -3.35 28.50
N GLU A 114 8.12 -3.19 27.71
CA GLU A 114 8.08 -3.03 26.26
C GLU A 114 7.46 -4.26 25.60
N LEU A 115 7.94 -5.47 25.93
CA LEU A 115 7.37 -6.71 25.41
C LEU A 115 5.87 -6.85 25.76
N ARG A 116 5.49 -6.44 26.98
CA ARG A 116 4.09 -6.45 27.40
C ARG A 116 3.26 -5.44 26.60
N LEU A 117 3.78 -4.23 26.37
CA LEU A 117 3.13 -3.21 25.55
C LEU A 117 2.98 -3.67 24.09
N GLU A 118 4.01 -4.28 23.51
CA GLU A 118 3.94 -4.85 22.16
C GLU A 118 2.86 -5.92 22.06
N ARG A 119 2.79 -6.83 23.03
CA ARG A 119 1.72 -7.83 23.08
C ARG A 119 0.34 -7.18 23.14
N HIS A 120 0.16 -6.15 23.97
CA HIS A 120 -1.11 -5.42 24.07
C HIS A 120 -1.44 -4.67 22.76
N ASN A 121 -0.45 -4.07 22.10
CA ASN A 121 -0.62 -3.43 20.79
C ASN A 121 -1.05 -4.43 19.71
N LEU A 122 -0.48 -5.64 19.71
CA LEU A 122 -0.90 -6.72 18.81
C LEU A 122 -2.34 -7.19 19.08
N GLN A 123 -2.82 -7.06 20.32
CA GLN A 123 -4.21 -7.34 20.69
C GLN A 123 -5.17 -6.19 20.37
N GLY A 124 -4.64 -5.03 19.95
CA GLY A 124 -5.43 -3.84 19.63
C GLY A 124 -5.78 -2.98 20.84
N ASP A 125 -5.09 -3.15 21.96
CA ASP A 125 -5.28 -2.28 23.12
C ASP A 125 -4.86 -0.85 22.81
N TYR A 126 -5.58 0.11 23.40
CA TYR A 126 -5.37 1.53 23.16
C TYR A 126 -5.43 2.32 24.47
N ASN A 127 -4.76 3.48 24.48
CA ASN A 127 -4.82 4.39 25.62
C ASN A 127 -6.08 5.28 25.54
N PRO A 128 -7.02 5.20 26.50
CA PRO A 128 -8.28 5.93 26.46
C PRO A 128 -8.12 7.46 26.63
N VAL A 129 -6.98 7.92 27.15
CA VAL A 129 -6.69 9.36 27.30
C VAL A 129 -6.27 9.99 25.97
N LYS A 130 -5.56 9.22 25.13
CA LYS A 130 -5.01 9.70 23.85
C LYS A 130 -5.88 9.32 22.65
N THR A 131 -6.54 8.18 22.71
CA THR A 131 -7.22 7.58 21.56
C THR A 131 -8.68 7.27 21.91
N LYS A 132 -9.60 7.79 21.10
CA LYS A 132 -11.03 7.42 21.16
C LYS A 132 -11.37 6.52 19.98
N VAL A 133 -11.90 5.35 20.28
CA VAL A 133 -12.38 4.39 19.25
C VAL A 133 -13.84 4.69 18.97
N LEU A 134 -14.17 4.92 17.71
CA LEU A 134 -15.52 5.19 17.24
C LEU A 134 -15.93 4.12 16.24
N HIS A 135 -17.20 3.70 16.28
CA HIS A 135 -17.82 2.84 15.28
C HIS A 135 -19.24 3.34 15.00
N PHE A 136 -19.79 2.96 13.84
CA PHE A 136 -21.19 3.27 13.53
C PHE A 136 -22.11 2.60 14.54
N SER A 137 -23.15 3.33 14.97
CA SER A 137 -24.20 2.80 15.85
C SER A 137 -24.94 1.63 15.18
N LEU A 138 -25.26 1.80 13.90
CA LEU A 138 -25.82 0.77 13.02
C LEU A 138 -24.69 0.06 12.27
N ASN A 139 -24.01 -0.86 12.95
CA ASN A 139 -23.01 -1.71 12.32
C ASN A 139 -23.57 -3.12 12.01
N PRO A 140 -23.01 -3.85 11.02
CA PRO A 140 -23.48 -5.19 10.67
C PRO A 140 -23.50 -6.18 11.84
N THR A 141 -22.54 -6.11 12.76
CA THR A 141 -22.48 -6.97 13.96
C THR A 141 -23.62 -6.68 14.94
N SER A 142 -23.97 -5.40 15.14
CA SER A 142 -25.10 -4.97 15.97
C SER A 142 -26.42 -5.43 15.36
N MET A 143 -26.57 -5.33 14.03
CA MET A 143 -27.74 -5.84 13.32
C MET A 143 -27.87 -7.37 13.46
N ALA A 144 -26.77 -8.11 13.26
CA ALA A 144 -26.77 -9.57 13.43
C ALA A 144 -27.06 -9.98 14.89
N LYS A 145 -26.54 -9.23 15.87
CA LYS A 145 -26.84 -9.45 17.29
C LYS A 145 -28.32 -9.23 17.59
N GLN A 146 -28.90 -8.16 17.03
CA GLN A 146 -30.31 -7.83 17.20
C GLN A 146 -31.21 -8.92 16.60
N GLN A 147 -30.94 -9.34 15.36
CA GLN A 147 -31.66 -10.45 14.71
C GLN A 147 -31.61 -11.74 15.54
N ARG A 148 -30.43 -12.10 16.05
CA ARG A 148 -30.28 -13.27 16.94
C ARG A 148 -31.12 -13.13 18.21
N VAL A 149 -31.25 -11.93 18.78
CA VAL A 149 -32.10 -11.70 19.97
C VAL A 149 -33.56 -11.89 19.60
N GLU A 150 -34.01 -11.31 18.49
CA GLU A 150 -35.39 -11.45 17.98
C GLU A 150 -35.75 -12.91 17.68
N GLU A 151 -34.86 -13.68 17.06
CA GLU A 151 -35.04 -15.11 16.82
C GLU A 151 -35.17 -15.89 18.13
N VAL A 152 -34.30 -15.62 19.11
CA VAL A 152 -34.37 -16.29 20.42
C VAL A 152 -35.65 -15.92 21.16
N GLU A 153 -36.12 -14.69 21.06
CA GLU A 153 -37.39 -14.25 21.64
C GLU A 153 -38.59 -14.90 20.96
N ALA A 154 -38.59 -14.99 19.62
CA ALA A 154 -39.63 -15.69 18.86
C ALA A 154 -39.70 -17.17 19.24
N LEU A 155 -38.55 -17.85 19.30
CA LEU A 155 -38.49 -19.25 19.73
C LEU A 155 -38.96 -19.44 21.17
N ARG A 156 -38.65 -18.50 22.08
CA ARG A 156 -39.15 -18.54 23.46
C ARG A 156 -40.66 -18.40 23.50
N ALA A 157 -41.22 -17.45 22.75
CA ALA A 157 -42.66 -17.26 22.66
C ALA A 157 -43.38 -18.49 22.07
N GLU A 158 -42.80 -19.12 21.04
CA GLU A 158 -43.32 -20.38 20.49
C GLU A 158 -43.28 -21.50 21.52
N VAL A 159 -42.17 -21.66 22.25
CA VAL A 159 -42.05 -22.67 23.31
C VAL A 159 -43.06 -22.40 24.43
N GLU A 160 -43.28 -21.16 24.82
CA GLU A 160 -44.29 -20.77 25.80
C GLU A 160 -45.71 -21.08 25.32
N CYS A 161 -46.05 -20.71 24.09
CA CYS A 161 -47.32 -21.01 23.47
C CYS A 161 -47.57 -22.53 23.36
N LEU A 162 -46.55 -23.30 22.94
CA LEU A 162 -46.61 -24.76 22.89
C LEU A 162 -46.76 -25.36 24.29
N ARG A 163 -46.06 -24.82 25.30
CA ARG A 163 -46.21 -25.24 26.70
C ARG A 163 -47.60 -24.94 27.23
N GLU A 164 -48.17 -23.78 26.91
CA GLU A 164 -49.55 -23.43 27.26
C GLU A 164 -50.55 -24.37 26.60
N ARG A 165 -50.41 -24.64 25.31
CA ARG A 165 -51.25 -25.60 24.60
C ARG A 165 -51.16 -27.00 25.19
N LEU A 166 -49.96 -27.46 25.53
CA LEU A 166 -49.77 -28.74 26.22
C LEU A 166 -50.40 -28.74 27.61
N ARG A 167 -50.27 -27.66 28.38
CA ARG A 167 -50.94 -27.51 29.68
C ARG A 167 -52.46 -27.57 29.52
N SER A 168 -53.04 -26.85 28.55
CA SER A 168 -54.47 -26.89 28.25
C SER A 168 -54.96 -28.29 27.86
N LEU A 169 -54.19 -29.01 27.04
CA LEU A 169 -54.48 -30.40 26.67
C LEU A 169 -54.37 -31.35 27.87
N GLN A 170 -53.41 -31.15 28.77
CA GLN A 170 -53.28 -31.94 29.99
C GLN A 170 -54.40 -31.66 30.99
N THR A 171 -54.82 -30.40 31.14
CA THR A 171 -55.94 -30.01 32.01
C THR A 171 -57.30 -30.37 31.41
N GLY A 172 -57.43 -30.35 30.07
CA GLY A 172 -58.65 -30.74 29.35
C GLY A 172 -58.69 -32.23 28.98
N GLY A 173 -57.66 -32.99 29.32
CA GLY A 173 -57.42 -34.36 28.86
C GLY A 173 -57.06 -35.33 29.98
N ALA A 174 -57.80 -35.27 31.09
CA ALA A 174 -58.03 -36.47 31.86
C ALA A 174 -59.11 -37.30 31.14
N VAL A 175 -58.75 -38.52 30.69
CA VAL A 175 -59.56 -39.63 30.13
C VAL A 175 -59.54 -39.71 28.57
N PRO A 176 -59.34 -40.90 27.94
CA PRO A 176 -58.02 -41.35 27.49
C PRO A 176 -58.00 -41.70 25.97
N LEU A 177 -56.81 -42.08 25.50
CA LEU A 177 -56.51 -42.89 24.30
C LEU A 177 -57.69 -43.73 23.73
N ALA A 178 -58.59 -43.14 22.93
CA ALA A 178 -59.53 -43.86 22.04
C ALA A 178 -60.40 -42.88 21.23
N ALA A 179 -59.83 -42.21 20.22
CA ALA A 179 -60.57 -41.61 19.09
C ALA A 179 -59.52 -41.09 18.09
N ALA A 180 -58.88 -41.94 17.28
CA ALA A 180 -59.42 -42.34 15.98
C ALA A 180 -60.07 -41.16 15.23
N ALA A 181 -59.32 -40.64 14.25
CA ALA A 181 -59.81 -40.12 12.97
C ALA A 181 -61.09 -39.26 13.01
N GLY A 182 -60.93 -37.96 13.24
CA GLY A 182 -62.02 -37.00 13.11
C GLY A 182 -61.48 -35.63 12.76
N GLU A 183 -61.44 -35.36 11.46
CA GLU A 183 -61.35 -34.05 10.80
C GLU A 183 -61.32 -32.84 11.75
N THR A 184 -60.13 -32.42 12.14
CA THR A 184 -59.95 -31.07 12.70
C THR A 184 -59.59 -30.15 11.55
N SER A 185 -60.63 -29.76 10.79
CA SER A 185 -60.62 -28.52 10.02
C SER A 185 -60.43 -27.37 11.01
N LEU A 186 -59.17 -27.13 11.39
CA LEU A 186 -58.75 -25.95 12.12
C LEU A 186 -58.80 -24.81 11.13
N SER A 187 -59.92 -24.11 11.08
CA SER A 187 -60.01 -22.76 10.52
C SER A 187 -59.19 -21.81 11.40
N LEU A 188 -57.86 -21.92 11.32
CA LEU A 188 -56.95 -20.87 11.74
C LEU A 188 -57.06 -19.74 10.71
N PRO A 189 -57.20 -18.47 11.12
CA PRO A 189 -57.06 -17.36 10.18
C PRO A 189 -55.70 -17.49 9.47
N PRO A 190 -55.64 -17.27 8.15
CA PRO A 190 -54.38 -17.43 7.41
C PRO A 190 -53.32 -16.56 8.08
N SER A 191 -52.18 -17.16 8.45
CA SER A 191 -51.06 -16.41 9.02
C SER A 191 -50.67 -15.26 8.09
N GLN A 192 -50.14 -14.16 8.63
CA GLN A 192 -49.73 -12.99 7.85
C GLN A 192 -48.89 -13.38 6.62
N GLU A 193 -48.04 -14.40 6.76
CA GLU A 193 -47.24 -14.99 5.69
C GLU A 193 -48.07 -15.63 4.57
N VAL A 194 -49.17 -16.33 4.89
CA VAL A 194 -50.08 -16.89 3.89
C VAL A 194 -50.81 -15.77 3.14
N LEU A 195 -51.14 -14.67 3.80
CA LEU A 195 -51.73 -13.49 3.15
C LEU A 195 -50.72 -12.79 2.24
N ASP A 196 -49.48 -12.62 2.70
CA ASP A 196 -48.40 -12.03 1.90
C ASP A 196 -48.02 -12.90 0.70
N LEU A 197 -47.97 -14.23 0.87
CA LEU A 197 -47.77 -15.18 -0.22
C LEU A 197 -48.92 -15.16 -1.23
N ARG A 198 -50.18 -15.09 -0.77
CA ARG A 198 -51.33 -14.92 -1.67
C ARG A 198 -51.25 -13.62 -2.45
N LYS A 199 -50.89 -12.52 -1.80
CA LYS A 199 -50.67 -11.23 -2.45
C LYS A 199 -49.55 -11.30 -3.48
N GLN A 200 -48.45 -11.98 -3.17
CA GLN A 200 -47.37 -12.21 -4.14
C GLN A 200 -47.84 -13.05 -5.34
N MET A 201 -48.60 -14.12 -5.10
CA MET A 201 -49.18 -14.94 -6.16
C MET A 201 -50.11 -14.12 -7.06
N GLU A 202 -51.03 -13.35 -6.48
CA GLU A 202 -51.92 -12.44 -7.23
C GLU A 202 -51.14 -11.41 -8.04
N THR A 203 -50.06 -10.83 -7.48
CA THR A 203 -49.23 -9.89 -8.24
C THR A 203 -48.45 -10.55 -9.38
N ALA A 204 -48.01 -11.80 -9.21
CA ALA A 204 -47.33 -12.58 -10.25
C ALA A 204 -48.32 -12.98 -11.35
N GLU A 205 -49.53 -13.40 -10.99
CA GLU A 205 -50.62 -13.70 -11.92
C GLU A 205 -51.02 -12.45 -12.73
N LEU A 206 -51.17 -11.31 -12.07
CA LEU A 206 -51.47 -10.04 -12.74
C LEU A 206 -50.36 -9.62 -13.71
N LYS A 207 -49.09 -9.80 -13.33
CA LYS A 207 -47.95 -9.55 -14.23
C LYS A 207 -47.98 -10.49 -15.44
N ASN A 208 -48.26 -11.78 -15.24
CA ASN A 208 -48.40 -12.73 -16.33
C ASN A 208 -49.58 -12.41 -17.26
N GLN A 209 -50.69 -11.94 -16.70
CA GLN A 209 -51.84 -11.52 -17.49
C GLN A 209 -51.52 -10.27 -18.34
N ARG A 210 -50.89 -9.26 -17.75
CA ARG A 210 -50.41 -8.08 -18.48
C ARG A 210 -49.40 -8.45 -19.58
N LEU A 211 -48.52 -9.41 -19.31
CA LEU A 211 -47.56 -9.88 -20.31
C LEU A 211 -48.27 -10.55 -21.50
N LYS A 212 -49.30 -11.37 -21.23
CA LYS A 212 -50.15 -11.95 -22.28
C LYS A 212 -50.87 -10.87 -23.10
N GLU A 213 -51.41 -9.84 -22.46
CA GLU A 213 -52.05 -8.71 -23.14
C GLU A 213 -51.08 -7.93 -24.02
N VAL A 214 -49.87 -7.65 -23.52
CA VAL A 214 -48.82 -6.97 -24.31
C VAL A 214 -48.39 -7.82 -25.49
N PHE A 215 -48.22 -9.13 -25.29
CA PHE A 215 -47.88 -10.05 -26.38
C PHE A 215 -48.99 -10.11 -27.44
N GLN A 216 -50.26 -10.19 -27.01
CA GLN A 216 -51.42 -10.14 -27.91
C GLN A 216 -51.49 -8.81 -28.68
N ARG A 217 -51.23 -7.69 -28.01
CA ARG A 217 -51.19 -6.37 -28.68
C ARG A 217 -50.06 -6.30 -29.71
N LYS A 218 -48.87 -6.81 -29.37
CA LYS A 218 -47.71 -6.83 -30.26
C LYS A 218 -47.90 -7.75 -31.45
N ILE A 219 -48.51 -8.92 -31.28
CA ILE A 219 -48.81 -9.80 -32.42
C ILE A 219 -49.90 -9.21 -33.33
N GLN A 220 -50.91 -8.54 -32.76
CA GLN A 220 -51.93 -7.83 -33.54
C GLN A 220 -51.33 -6.65 -34.31
N GLU A 221 -50.46 -5.86 -33.67
CA GLU A 221 -49.72 -4.78 -34.32
C GLU A 221 -48.87 -5.33 -35.48
N PHE A 222 -48.12 -6.39 -35.24
CA PHE A 222 -47.32 -7.06 -36.27
C PHE A 222 -48.18 -7.58 -37.43
N ARG A 223 -49.29 -8.26 -37.14
CA ARG A 223 -50.23 -8.74 -38.15
C ARG A 223 -50.83 -7.61 -38.98
N THR A 224 -51.15 -6.48 -38.34
CA THR A 224 -51.67 -5.29 -39.02
C THR A 224 -50.63 -4.70 -39.96
N VAL A 225 -49.37 -4.61 -39.51
CA VAL A 225 -48.27 -4.14 -40.36
C VAL A 225 -48.04 -5.10 -41.53
N CYS A 226 -48.00 -6.42 -41.30
CA CYS A 226 -47.88 -7.41 -42.38
C CYS A 226 -49.03 -7.27 -43.37
N TYR A 227 -50.27 -7.14 -42.89
CA TYR A 227 -51.44 -6.95 -43.73
C TYR A 227 -51.35 -5.71 -44.63
N VAL A 228 -50.95 -4.56 -44.07
CA VAL A 228 -50.81 -3.31 -44.84
C VAL A 228 -49.65 -3.38 -45.83
N LEU A 229 -48.53 -4.03 -45.47
CA LEU A 229 -47.34 -4.08 -46.31
C LEU A 229 -47.44 -5.12 -47.43
N THR A 230 -48.01 -6.29 -47.15
CA THR A 230 -48.02 -7.43 -48.09
C THR A 230 -49.39 -7.70 -48.70
N GLY A 231 -50.48 -7.16 -48.12
CA GLY A 231 -51.84 -7.46 -48.54
C GLY A 231 -52.32 -8.85 -48.11
N TYR A 232 -51.65 -9.50 -47.16
CA TYR A 232 -52.04 -10.80 -46.61
C TYR A 232 -52.29 -10.73 -45.11
N GLN A 233 -53.45 -11.22 -44.68
CA GLN A 233 -53.79 -11.43 -43.28
C GLN A 233 -53.27 -12.78 -42.81
N ILE A 234 -52.36 -12.77 -41.83
CA ILE A 234 -51.73 -14.00 -41.28
C ILE A 234 -52.44 -14.38 -39.97
N ASP A 235 -53.15 -15.51 -39.97
CA ASP A 235 -53.85 -16.09 -38.82
C ASP A 235 -53.18 -17.40 -38.37
N ILE A 236 -53.01 -17.59 -37.06
CA ILE A 236 -52.48 -18.84 -36.49
C ILE A 236 -53.68 -19.70 -36.10
N THR A 237 -53.83 -20.87 -36.73
CA THR A 237 -55.01 -21.74 -36.50
C THR A 237 -54.74 -22.79 -35.43
N THR A 238 -53.82 -23.71 -35.69
CA THR A 238 -53.37 -24.78 -34.78
C THR A 238 -51.84 -24.84 -34.77
N GLU A 239 -51.24 -25.65 -33.90
CA GLU A 239 -49.78 -25.72 -33.75
C GLU A 239 -49.06 -25.87 -35.10
N ASN A 240 -48.21 -24.88 -35.41
CA ASN A 240 -47.39 -24.75 -36.62
C ASN A 240 -48.15 -24.63 -37.96
N GLN A 241 -49.42 -24.21 -37.95
CA GLN A 241 -50.20 -23.93 -39.16
C GLN A 241 -50.62 -22.46 -39.24
N TYR A 242 -50.23 -21.80 -40.32
CA TYR A 242 -50.49 -20.40 -40.61
C TYR A 242 -51.46 -20.30 -41.79
N ARG A 243 -52.58 -19.63 -41.58
CA ARG A 243 -53.56 -19.31 -42.61
C ARG A 243 -53.28 -17.90 -43.12
N LEU A 244 -53.08 -17.76 -44.42
CA LEU A 244 -52.94 -16.47 -45.10
C LEU A 244 -54.18 -16.20 -45.93
N THR A 245 -54.90 -15.12 -45.60
CA THR A 245 -56.03 -14.64 -46.39
C THR A 245 -55.60 -13.39 -47.15
N SER A 246 -55.73 -13.40 -48.47
CA SER A 246 -55.35 -12.25 -49.32
C SER A 246 -56.44 -11.18 -49.28
N VAL A 247 -56.04 -9.90 -49.32
CA VAL A 247 -56.96 -8.75 -49.48
C VAL A 247 -57.69 -8.78 -50.82
N TYR A 248 -57.08 -9.40 -51.82
CA TYR A 248 -57.60 -9.46 -53.18
C TYR A 248 -58.25 -10.82 -53.49
N ALA A 249 -58.62 -11.58 -52.46
CA ALA A 249 -59.34 -12.84 -52.64
C ALA A 249 -60.73 -12.61 -53.28
N GLU A 250 -61.08 -13.43 -54.27
CA GLU A 250 -62.37 -13.33 -54.98
C GLU A 250 -63.52 -13.89 -54.13
N HIS A 251 -63.23 -14.87 -53.25
CA HIS A 251 -64.17 -15.42 -52.26
C HIS A 251 -63.66 -15.29 -50.82
N MET A 252 -64.58 -15.14 -49.87
CA MET A 252 -64.25 -14.97 -48.43
C MET A 252 -63.56 -16.18 -47.81
N ASP A 253 -63.66 -17.35 -48.44
CA ASP A 253 -63.09 -18.61 -47.96
C ASP A 253 -61.73 -18.94 -48.60
N ASP A 254 -61.29 -18.14 -49.58
CA ASP A 254 -60.00 -18.34 -50.25
C ASP A 254 -58.87 -18.01 -49.28
N SER A 255 -58.23 -19.06 -48.76
CA SER A 255 -57.14 -18.92 -47.81
C SER A 255 -56.05 -19.96 -48.08
N LEU A 256 -54.80 -19.53 -47.92
CA LEU A 256 -53.63 -20.36 -48.10
C LEU A 256 -53.19 -20.91 -46.75
N LEU A 257 -53.08 -22.23 -46.62
CA LEU A 257 -52.66 -22.86 -45.37
C LEU A 257 -51.20 -23.33 -45.50
N PHE A 258 -50.33 -22.77 -44.66
CA PHE A 258 -48.92 -23.13 -44.59
C PHE A 258 -48.66 -23.90 -43.31
N LYS A 259 -48.02 -25.07 -43.43
CA LYS A 259 -47.56 -25.84 -42.29
C LYS A 259 -46.05 -25.76 -42.22
N VAL A 260 -45.51 -25.25 -41.11
CA VAL A 260 -44.07 -25.20 -40.89
C VAL A 260 -43.62 -26.56 -40.40
N GLN A 261 -42.89 -27.30 -41.24
CA GLN A 261 -42.18 -28.50 -40.80
C GLN A 261 -40.88 -28.05 -40.11
N THR A 262 -40.64 -28.50 -38.88
CA THR A 262 -39.38 -28.25 -38.17
C THR A 262 -38.28 -29.18 -38.73
N HIS A 263 -37.92 -29.00 -40.00
CA HIS A 263 -36.65 -29.47 -40.53
C HIS A 263 -35.67 -28.29 -40.50
N LYS A 264 -34.41 -28.54 -40.13
CA LYS A 264 -33.39 -27.48 -40.05
C LYS A 264 -33.34 -26.74 -41.40
N MET A 265 -33.51 -25.43 -41.34
CA MET A 265 -33.50 -24.47 -42.45
C MET A 265 -34.83 -24.32 -43.23
N GLY A 266 -35.61 -23.29 -42.85
CA GLY A 266 -36.04 -22.24 -43.77
C GLY A 266 -37.10 -22.48 -44.85
N ASP A 267 -37.60 -23.70 -45.09
CA ASP A 267 -38.55 -23.93 -46.20
C ASP A 267 -39.99 -24.17 -45.70
N GLY A 268 -40.88 -23.23 -46.04
CA GLY A 268 -42.32 -23.37 -45.83
C GLY A 268 -42.97 -24.16 -46.97
N GLU A 269 -43.61 -25.29 -46.64
CA GLU A 269 -44.31 -26.13 -47.62
C GLU A 269 -45.74 -25.61 -47.85
N MET A 270 -46.08 -25.28 -49.09
CA MET A 270 -47.41 -24.77 -49.49
C MET A 270 -48.33 -25.94 -49.85
N LYS A 271 -49.41 -26.14 -49.09
CA LYS A 271 -50.50 -27.03 -49.51
C LYS A 271 -51.59 -26.18 -50.15
N GLY A 272 -51.73 -26.29 -51.47
CA GLY A 272 -52.84 -25.68 -52.20
C GLY A 272 -54.09 -26.54 -52.05
N GLU A 273 -55.07 -26.06 -51.29
CA GLU A 273 -56.46 -26.50 -51.42
C GLU A 273 -57.16 -25.46 -52.29
N MET A 274 -57.41 -25.78 -53.57
CA MET A 274 -58.44 -25.07 -54.33
C MET A 274 -59.77 -25.68 -53.95
N GLY A 275 -60.57 -24.94 -53.18
CA GLY A 275 -61.98 -25.24 -53.01
C GLY A 275 -62.69 -25.08 -54.34
N GLY A 276 -63.36 -26.15 -54.80
CA GLY A 276 -64.36 -26.08 -55.86
C GLY A 276 -65.75 -25.85 -55.29
#